data_AF-A0A7W0HZL1-F1
#
_entry.id   AF-A0A7W0HZL1-F1
#
_cell.length_a   1.000
_cell.length_b   1.000
_cell.length_c   1.000
_cell.angle_alpha   90.00
_cell.angle_beta   90.00
_cell.angle_gamma   90.00
#
_symmetry.space_group_name_H-M   'P 1'
#
loop_
_entity.id
_entity.type
_entity.pdbx_description
1 polymer ?
#
loop_
_entity_poly.entity_id
_entity_poly.type
_entity_poly.pdbx_seq_one_letter_code
_entity_poly.pdbx_strand_id
1 'polypeptide(L)'
;MQKVQINIYLLGLTTLAFTACTSHYPTHTKTSNSTTTTSEASDTTPIVLTPIMTSTPPPPISTSKAITPEPELTPAPAPNQTQSGGVSSSTASKDYTLPEYYAYSGGSLPEDIVNPIEYRVQVKINDMMPEFSFEAFGQTVQSYQLRDDKKMYYLKDGVNKVNKIVVQCKPLSYQQELLFDETETPNISEVTYGFNLSDWNFDGYSDISLWKNVGGTSLNEPRYYWLWDNEKHRYVENNDLEDISETAYLEIKAGDQQLTANSRKTNGYYHEDYVWQDGKIVLARTEDATFEGPTESTGKRGVHIIVKERIDGVMKVTKDYHKD
;
A
#
# COMPACT_ATOMS: atom_id res chain seq x y z
N MET A 1 9.34 45.06 39.47
CA MET A 1 8.40 44.16 38.78
C MET A 1 7.65 44.96 37.74
N GLN A 2 7.99 44.77 36.47
CA GLN A 2 7.55 45.59 35.34
C GLN A 2 6.34 44.89 34.70
N LYS A 3 5.19 45.57 34.64
CA LYS A 3 3.97 45.02 34.03
C LYS A 3 4.09 45.12 32.51
N VAL A 4 4.10 43.97 31.84
CA VAL A 4 4.03 43.86 30.38
C VAL A 4 2.55 43.96 29.98
N GLN A 5 2.21 44.96 29.18
CA GLN A 5 0.91 45.05 28.49
C GLN A 5 1.00 44.25 27.19
N ILE A 6 0.10 43.28 27.03
CA ILE A 6 -0.09 42.53 25.78
C ILE A 6 -1.28 43.16 25.06
N ASN A 7 -1.03 43.76 23.89
CA ASN A 7 -2.08 44.22 22.98
C ASN A 7 -2.46 43.06 22.05
N ILE A 8 -3.72 42.62 22.13
CA ILE A 8 -4.31 41.65 21.21
C ILE A 8 -4.99 42.44 20.08
N TYR A 9 -4.50 42.30 18.85
CA TYR A 9 -5.16 42.81 17.66
C TYR A 9 -6.11 41.74 17.10
N LEU A 10 -7.40 42.05 17.09
CA LEU A 10 -8.44 41.28 16.40
C LEU A 10 -8.32 41.56 14.89
N LEU A 11 -7.87 40.57 14.11
CA LEU A 11 -7.94 40.62 12.65
C LEU A 11 -9.34 40.20 12.20
N GLY A 12 -9.96 41.04 11.37
CA GLY A 12 -11.33 40.89 10.89
C GLY A 12 -11.49 39.68 9.95
N LEU A 13 -12.59 38.95 10.17
CA LEU A 13 -13.12 37.97 9.24
C LEU A 13 -13.64 38.68 7.98
N THR A 14 -13.02 38.43 6.83
CA THR A 14 -13.62 38.67 5.51
C THR A 14 -14.27 37.39 5.02
N THR A 15 -15.60 37.38 4.98
CA THR A 15 -16.41 36.29 4.43
C THR A 15 -16.29 36.30 2.90
N LEU A 16 -15.60 35.31 2.33
CA LEU A 16 -15.60 35.04 0.89
C LEU A 16 -16.76 34.09 0.57
N ALA A 17 -17.72 34.59 -0.22
CA ALA A 17 -18.83 33.81 -0.72
C ALA A 17 -18.34 32.84 -1.81
N PHE A 18 -18.41 31.54 -1.54
CA PHE A 18 -18.24 30.50 -2.56
C PHE A 18 -19.49 30.47 -3.45
N THR A 19 -19.30 30.77 -4.74
CA THR A 19 -20.30 30.48 -5.77
C THR A 19 -20.15 29.00 -6.14
N ALA A 20 -21.09 28.17 -5.70
CA ALA A 20 -21.16 26.77 -6.07
C ALA A 20 -21.51 26.65 -7.56
N CYS A 21 -20.60 26.09 -8.35
CA CYS A 21 -20.88 25.64 -9.71
C CYS A 21 -21.47 24.23 -9.62
N THR A 22 -22.80 24.12 -9.66
CA THR A 22 -23.49 22.82 -9.68
C THR A 22 -23.41 22.20 -11.08
N SER A 23 -22.48 21.27 -11.30
CA SER A 23 -22.60 20.31 -12.40
C SER A 23 -23.62 19.23 -12.02
N HIS A 24 -24.63 19.08 -12.86
CA HIS A 24 -25.68 18.07 -12.72
C HIS A 24 -25.11 16.67 -12.98
N TYR A 25 -25.10 15.81 -11.97
CA TYR A 25 -25.09 14.35 -12.14
C TYR A 25 -26.45 13.78 -11.69
N PRO A 26 -27.04 12.84 -12.45
CA PRO A 26 -28.33 12.26 -12.12
C PRO A 26 -28.20 11.30 -10.93
N THR A 27 -28.90 11.61 -9.83
CA THR A 27 -29.06 10.73 -8.68
C THR A 27 -30.21 9.74 -8.93
N HIS A 28 -29.92 8.44 -8.85
CA HIS A 28 -30.93 7.41 -8.73
C HIS A 28 -31.46 7.38 -7.30
N THR A 29 -32.66 7.91 -7.07
CA THR A 29 -33.36 7.84 -5.78
C THR A 29 -33.96 6.44 -5.59
N LYS A 30 -33.44 5.67 -4.62
CA LYS A 30 -34.13 4.51 -4.06
C LYS A 30 -35.01 4.97 -2.90
N THR A 31 -36.31 4.80 -3.05
CA THR A 31 -37.35 5.07 -2.05
C THR A 31 -37.27 4.04 -0.92
N SER A 32 -37.02 4.49 0.31
CA SER A 32 -37.20 3.68 1.52
C SER A 32 -38.55 4.01 2.15
N ASN A 33 -39.44 3.01 2.22
CA ASN A 33 -40.68 3.09 2.98
C ASN A 33 -40.39 2.74 4.44
N SER A 34 -40.49 3.71 5.36
CA SER A 34 -40.60 3.44 6.79
C SER A 34 -42.08 3.30 7.16
N THR A 35 -42.45 2.15 7.73
CA THR A 35 -43.79 1.93 8.30
C THR A 35 -43.67 1.95 9.82
N THR A 36 -44.27 2.95 10.44
CA THR A 36 -44.48 3.05 11.88
C THR A 36 -45.64 2.13 12.28
N THR A 37 -45.44 1.28 13.28
CA THR A 37 -46.54 0.53 13.92
C THR A 37 -46.43 0.68 15.43
N THR A 38 -47.53 1.05 16.08
CA THR A 38 -47.66 1.18 17.55
C THR A 38 -48.90 0.43 18.00
N SER A 39 -48.76 -0.32 19.12
CA SER A 39 -49.80 -0.89 20.01
C SER A 39 -50.69 -1.99 19.40
N GLU A 40 -51.20 -3.02 20.08
CA GLU A 40 -51.60 -3.23 21.48
C GLU A 40 -51.52 -4.73 21.83
N ALA A 41 -51.57 -5.06 23.12
CA ALA A 41 -51.59 -6.42 23.66
C ALA A 41 -52.97 -7.09 23.54
N SER A 42 -53.01 -8.41 23.27
CA SER A 42 -53.92 -9.34 23.95
C SER A 42 -53.55 -10.81 23.71
N ASP A 43 -53.77 -11.55 24.78
CA ASP A 43 -53.60 -12.97 25.04
C ASP A 43 -54.38 -13.86 24.07
N THR A 44 -53.77 -14.91 23.51
CA THR A 44 -54.39 -16.23 23.26
C THR A 44 -53.38 -17.25 22.75
N THR A 45 -53.49 -18.45 23.32
CA THR A 45 -52.74 -19.70 23.08
C THR A 45 -52.59 -20.16 21.61
N PRO A 46 -51.51 -20.87 21.27
CA PRO A 46 -51.20 -21.24 19.88
C PRO A 46 -51.92 -22.52 19.42
N ILE A 47 -52.55 -22.44 18.25
CA ILE A 47 -52.95 -23.62 17.47
C ILE A 47 -51.86 -23.90 16.43
N VAL A 48 -51.30 -25.11 16.52
CA VAL A 48 -50.35 -25.71 15.60
C VAL A 48 -51.05 -26.01 14.26
N LEU A 49 -50.54 -25.44 13.16
CA LEU A 49 -50.83 -25.90 11.80
C LEU A 49 -49.51 -25.99 11.04
N THR A 50 -49.06 -27.23 10.82
CA THR A 50 -47.99 -27.59 9.90
C THR A 50 -48.49 -27.53 8.46
N PRO A 51 -47.82 -26.82 7.54
CA PRO A 51 -48.04 -27.02 6.12
C PRO A 51 -47.22 -28.23 5.63
N ILE A 52 -47.95 -29.23 5.11
CA ILE A 52 -47.42 -30.34 4.34
C ILE A 52 -46.98 -29.79 2.98
N MET A 53 -45.68 -29.70 2.75
CA MET A 53 -45.10 -29.47 1.42
C MET A 53 -44.64 -30.82 0.86
N THR A 54 -45.48 -31.43 0.02
CA THR A 54 -45.10 -32.56 -0.83
C THR A 54 -44.28 -32.03 -2.02
N SER A 55 -42.96 -32.14 -1.96
CA SER A 55 -42.10 -31.96 -3.14
C SER A 55 -41.92 -33.30 -3.85
N THR A 56 -42.56 -33.44 -5.01
CA THR A 56 -42.23 -34.48 -6.01
C THR A 56 -40.79 -34.29 -6.51
N PRO A 57 -39.98 -35.35 -6.60
CA PRO A 57 -38.64 -35.26 -7.18
C PRO A 57 -38.71 -35.07 -8.70
N PRO A 58 -37.79 -34.30 -9.31
CA PRO A 58 -37.69 -34.19 -10.76
C PRO A 58 -37.18 -35.51 -11.38
N PRO A 59 -37.57 -35.83 -12.62
CA PRO A 59 -37.14 -37.04 -13.32
C PRO A 59 -35.63 -37.00 -13.64
N PRO A 60 -34.98 -38.18 -13.75
CA PRO A 60 -33.55 -38.27 -14.03
C PRO A 60 -33.22 -37.75 -15.43
N ILE A 61 -32.20 -36.89 -15.52
CA ILE A 61 -31.64 -36.41 -16.77
C ILE A 61 -30.84 -37.55 -17.42
N SER A 62 -31.29 -37.95 -18.61
CA SER A 62 -30.68 -38.97 -19.45
C SER A 62 -29.36 -38.46 -20.06
N THR A 63 -28.26 -39.10 -19.69
CA THR A 63 -26.94 -38.95 -20.32
C THR A 63 -26.87 -39.75 -21.62
N SER A 64 -26.68 -39.08 -22.76
CA SER A 64 -25.72 -39.47 -23.79
C SER A 64 -25.84 -38.56 -25.01
N LYS A 65 -24.76 -37.85 -25.34
CA LYS A 65 -24.43 -37.56 -26.74
C LYS A 65 -22.93 -37.34 -26.88
N ALA A 66 -22.43 -37.93 -27.96
CA ALA A 66 -21.03 -38.14 -28.28
C ALA A 66 -20.28 -36.83 -28.51
N ILE A 67 -19.03 -36.80 -28.02
CA ILE A 67 -18.04 -35.76 -28.25
C ILE A 67 -17.43 -36.01 -29.64
N THR A 68 -17.51 -35.01 -30.51
CA THR A 68 -16.69 -34.91 -31.74
C THR A 68 -15.54 -33.95 -31.41
N PRO A 69 -14.28 -34.24 -31.77
CA PRO A 69 -13.17 -33.36 -31.43
C PRO A 69 -13.22 -32.07 -32.27
N GLU A 70 -13.23 -30.92 -31.59
CA GLU A 70 -13.00 -29.60 -32.18
C GLU A 70 -11.52 -29.42 -32.57
N PRO A 71 -11.22 -28.65 -33.64
CA PRO A 71 -9.86 -28.40 -34.07
C PRO A 71 -9.13 -27.43 -33.13
N GLU A 72 -7.86 -27.72 -32.93
CA GLU A 72 -6.87 -26.99 -32.15
C GLU A 72 -6.78 -25.52 -32.58
N LEU A 73 -7.33 -24.61 -31.76
CA LEU A 73 -7.16 -23.18 -31.92
C LEU A 73 -5.87 -22.75 -31.22
N THR A 74 -4.92 -22.28 -32.01
CA THR A 74 -3.70 -21.61 -31.53
C THR A 74 -4.08 -20.37 -30.71
N PRO A 75 -3.42 -20.13 -29.55
CA PRO A 75 -3.71 -18.96 -28.74
C PRO A 75 -3.26 -17.68 -29.46
N ALA A 76 -4.16 -16.71 -29.52
CA ALA A 76 -3.85 -15.36 -29.97
C ALA A 76 -2.80 -14.72 -29.03
N PRO A 77 -1.87 -13.90 -29.55
CA PRO A 77 -0.91 -13.18 -28.71
C PRO A 77 -1.64 -12.24 -27.76
N ALA A 78 -1.19 -12.22 -26.50
CA ALA A 78 -1.71 -11.36 -25.45
C ALA A 78 -1.68 -9.88 -25.88
N PRO A 79 -2.70 -9.08 -25.52
CA PRO A 79 -2.73 -7.65 -25.83
C PRO A 79 -1.56 -6.94 -25.15
N ASN A 80 -0.79 -6.20 -25.95
CA ASN A 80 0.26 -5.28 -25.51
C ASN A 80 -0.31 -4.36 -24.43
N GLN A 81 0.24 -4.44 -23.22
CA GLN A 81 -0.05 -3.48 -22.18
C GLN A 81 0.46 -2.10 -22.58
N THR A 82 -0.45 -1.15 -22.48
CA THR A 82 -0.29 0.28 -22.71
C THR A 82 0.81 0.86 -21.84
N GLN A 83 1.52 1.82 -22.43
CA GLN A 83 2.69 2.54 -21.95
C GLN A 83 2.51 3.09 -20.52
N SER A 84 3.41 2.70 -19.62
CA SER A 84 3.71 3.51 -18.44
C SER A 84 4.25 4.86 -18.91
N GLY A 85 3.74 5.94 -18.33
CA GLY A 85 4.26 7.28 -18.56
C GLY A 85 5.77 7.28 -18.31
N GLY A 86 6.54 7.53 -19.37
CA GLY A 86 7.99 7.56 -19.30
C GLY A 86 8.44 8.65 -18.35
N VAL A 87 8.73 8.26 -17.11
CA VAL A 87 9.74 8.96 -16.32
C VAL A 87 11.01 8.85 -17.16
N SER A 88 11.49 9.98 -17.68
CA SER A 88 12.79 10.05 -18.35
C SER A 88 13.86 9.75 -17.29
N SER A 89 14.05 8.48 -16.96
CA SER A 89 15.18 8.00 -16.17
C SER A 89 16.38 8.07 -17.10
N SER A 90 17.15 9.14 -17.02
CA SER A 90 18.52 9.11 -17.52
C SER A 90 19.20 7.94 -16.79
N THR A 91 19.47 6.84 -17.49
CA THR A 91 20.39 5.81 -17.05
C THR A 91 21.79 6.45 -17.01
N ALA A 92 22.05 7.23 -15.97
CA ALA A 92 23.40 7.55 -15.57
C ALA A 92 24.05 6.22 -15.21
N SER A 93 25.10 5.84 -15.94
CA SER A 93 25.97 4.77 -15.50
C SER A 93 26.43 5.13 -14.09
N LYS A 94 26.10 4.28 -13.11
CA LYS A 94 26.63 4.42 -11.75
C LYS A 94 28.13 4.22 -11.84
N ASP A 95 28.87 5.30 -11.99
CA ASP A 95 30.27 5.34 -11.59
C ASP A 95 30.24 5.10 -10.08
N TYR A 96 30.52 3.86 -9.67
CA TYR A 96 30.75 3.54 -8.28
C TYR A 96 32.05 4.26 -7.88
N THR A 97 31.92 5.52 -7.50
CA THR A 97 33.00 6.25 -6.85
C THR A 97 33.33 5.50 -5.58
N LEU A 98 34.56 5.00 -5.50
CA LEU A 98 35.07 4.39 -4.29
C LEU A 98 34.87 5.38 -3.13
N PRO A 99 34.48 4.91 -1.93
CA PRO A 99 34.30 5.80 -0.79
C PRO A 99 35.59 6.60 -0.56
N GLU A 100 35.44 7.91 -0.38
CA GLU A 100 36.56 8.78 -0.06
C GLU A 100 37.06 8.47 1.36
N TYR A 101 38.37 8.20 1.47
CA TYR A 101 39.02 7.88 2.74
C TYR A 101 39.84 9.08 3.22
N TYR A 102 39.67 9.43 4.49
CA TYR A 102 40.38 10.54 5.12
C TYR A 102 41.24 10.01 6.27
N ALA A 103 42.52 10.41 6.30
CA ALA A 103 43.45 9.98 7.33
C ALA A 103 43.03 10.50 8.72
N TYR A 104 43.03 9.62 9.74
CA TYR A 104 42.72 10.01 11.11
C TYR A 104 43.98 10.49 11.85
N SER A 105 44.00 11.76 12.25
CA SER A 105 45.10 12.37 13.02
C SER A 105 44.83 12.48 14.52
N GLY A 106 43.79 11.83 15.06
CA GLY A 106 43.50 11.81 16.51
C GLY A 106 42.59 12.93 17.02
N GLY A 107 41.60 13.39 16.23
CA GLY A 107 40.64 14.45 16.59
C GLY A 107 39.16 14.04 16.58
N SER A 108 38.26 15.01 16.77
CA SER A 108 36.81 14.78 16.60
C SER A 108 36.46 14.46 15.14
N LEU A 109 35.36 13.72 14.93
CA LEU A 109 34.78 13.53 13.59
C LEU A 109 34.40 14.90 12.99
N PRO A 110 34.51 15.08 11.66
CA PRO A 110 33.90 16.23 11.00
C PRO A 110 32.38 16.24 11.23
N GLU A 111 31.76 17.42 11.10
CA GLU A 111 30.30 17.55 11.13
C GLU A 111 29.66 16.77 9.96
N ASP A 112 28.41 16.35 10.16
CA ASP A 112 27.63 15.68 9.12
C ASP A 112 27.39 16.64 7.93
N ILE A 113 27.43 16.09 6.72
CA ILE A 113 27.08 16.83 5.51
C ILE A 113 25.56 16.77 5.35
N VAL A 114 24.92 17.94 5.31
CA VAL A 114 23.47 18.07 5.17
C VAL A 114 23.15 18.76 3.85
N ASN A 115 22.45 18.06 2.96
CA ASN A 115 21.99 18.58 1.68
C ASN A 115 20.46 18.63 1.66
N PRO A 116 19.82 19.71 1.18
CA PRO A 116 18.36 19.75 1.05
C PRO A 116 17.86 18.74 0.01
N ILE A 117 16.70 18.14 0.29
CA ILE A 117 15.96 17.33 -0.69
C ILE A 117 14.98 18.25 -1.44
N GLU A 118 15.10 18.26 -2.75
CA GLU A 118 14.18 18.91 -3.67
C GLU A 118 13.74 17.90 -4.73
N TYR A 119 12.70 17.13 -4.43
CA TYR A 119 12.12 16.19 -5.38
C TYR A 119 10.77 16.69 -5.86
N ARG A 120 10.56 16.68 -7.17
CA ARG A 120 9.29 17.05 -7.80
C ARG A 120 8.91 16.07 -8.88
N VAL A 121 7.66 15.65 -8.88
CA VAL A 121 7.05 14.92 -10.00
C VAL A 121 5.68 15.52 -10.33
N GLN A 122 5.33 15.48 -11.62
CA GLN A 122 4.01 15.85 -12.12
C GLN A 122 3.40 14.66 -12.82
N VAL A 123 2.19 14.27 -12.42
CA VAL A 123 1.51 13.10 -12.98
C VAL A 123 0.00 13.23 -12.81
N LYS A 124 -0.77 12.59 -13.70
CA LYS A 124 -2.19 12.36 -13.47
C LYS A 124 -2.38 11.22 -12.50
N ILE A 125 -3.14 11.45 -11.43
CA ILE A 125 -3.48 10.38 -10.49
C ILE A 125 -4.57 9.46 -11.03
N ASN A 126 -5.35 9.95 -12.01
CA ASN A 126 -6.37 9.20 -12.74
C ASN A 126 -6.55 9.84 -14.12
N ASP A 127 -6.91 9.07 -15.15
CA ASP A 127 -7.02 9.56 -16.53
C ASP A 127 -8.01 10.72 -16.71
N MET A 128 -9.05 10.74 -15.88
CA MET A 128 -10.12 11.75 -15.89
C MET A 128 -9.76 13.01 -15.07
N MET A 129 -8.64 12.98 -14.34
CA MET A 129 -8.20 14.07 -13.48
C MET A 129 -7.15 14.94 -14.18
N PRO A 130 -7.07 16.25 -13.83
CA PRO A 130 -5.92 17.07 -14.20
C PRO A 130 -4.62 16.54 -13.56
N GLU A 131 -3.48 17.03 -14.05
CA GLU A 131 -2.18 16.70 -13.46
C GLU A 131 -2.01 17.28 -12.05
N PHE A 132 -1.40 16.49 -11.18
CA PHE A 132 -0.99 16.85 -9.83
C PHE A 132 0.53 16.99 -9.80
N SER A 133 1.02 17.96 -9.03
CA SER A 133 2.43 18.07 -8.66
C SER A 133 2.65 17.59 -7.23
N PHE A 134 3.65 16.76 -7.04
CA PHE A 134 4.09 16.24 -5.75
C PHE A 134 5.50 16.76 -5.51
N GLU A 135 5.69 17.50 -4.42
CA GLU A 135 6.96 18.09 -4.03
C GLU A 135 7.38 17.58 -2.66
N ALA A 136 8.45 16.78 -2.60
CA ALA A 136 8.98 16.26 -1.34
C ALA A 136 10.13 17.14 -0.84
N PHE A 137 10.04 17.51 0.44
CA PHE A 137 10.98 18.39 1.13
C PHE A 137 11.61 17.64 2.30
N GLY A 138 12.91 17.84 2.48
CA GLY A 138 13.68 17.13 3.49
C GLY A 138 15.16 17.45 3.42
N GLN A 139 15.95 16.51 3.92
CA GLN A 139 17.41 16.59 3.91
C GLN A 139 18.04 15.21 3.74
N THR A 140 19.14 15.16 2.99
CA THR A 140 20.07 14.04 2.97
C THR A 140 21.18 14.32 3.95
N VAL A 141 21.39 13.43 4.92
CA VAL A 141 22.44 13.52 5.94
C VAL A 141 23.48 12.45 5.67
N GLN A 142 24.73 12.85 5.42
CA GLN A 142 25.87 11.93 5.29
C GLN A 142 26.78 12.08 6.49
N SER A 143 27.00 10.98 7.21
CA SER A 143 27.81 10.96 8.42
C SER A 143 29.17 10.31 8.18
N TYR A 144 30.21 10.84 8.81
CA TYR A 144 31.52 10.19 8.84
C TYR A 144 31.53 9.03 9.84
N GLN A 145 32.12 7.90 9.46
CA GLN A 145 32.35 6.77 10.35
C GLN A 145 33.84 6.44 10.48
N LEU A 146 34.25 6.02 11.67
CA LEU A 146 35.62 5.60 11.96
C LEU A 146 35.80 4.11 11.64
N ARG A 147 36.86 3.80 10.89
CA ARG A 147 37.42 2.46 10.80
C ARG A 147 38.64 2.39 11.70
N ASP A 148 38.43 1.92 12.92
CA ASP A 148 39.47 1.83 13.97
C ASP A 148 40.68 1.03 13.53
N ASP A 149 40.47 -0.07 12.81
CA ASP A 149 41.51 -0.96 12.29
C ASP A 149 42.47 -0.24 11.33
N LYS A 150 41.97 0.76 10.60
CA LYS A 150 42.73 1.50 9.60
C LYS A 150 43.12 2.90 10.05
N LYS A 151 42.59 3.37 11.18
CA LYS A 151 42.70 4.78 11.61
C LYS A 151 42.34 5.71 10.45
N MET A 152 41.17 5.49 9.86
CA MET A 152 40.64 6.34 8.79
C MET A 152 39.16 6.58 8.99
N TYR A 153 38.70 7.76 8.61
CA TYR A 153 37.29 8.04 8.45
C TYR A 153 36.85 7.75 7.01
N TYR A 154 35.60 7.32 6.85
CA TYR A 154 34.95 7.18 5.56
C TYR A 154 33.55 7.81 5.63
N LEU A 155 33.08 8.32 4.50
CA LEU A 155 31.71 8.80 4.38
C LEU A 155 30.78 7.58 4.32
N LYS A 156 29.91 7.42 5.33
CA LYS A 156 28.86 6.40 5.30
C LYS A 156 27.82 6.78 4.26
N ASP A 157 27.15 5.79 3.68
CA ASP A 157 25.95 6.01 2.88
C ASP A 157 25.02 6.99 3.61
N GLY A 158 24.57 8.01 2.89
CA GLY A 158 23.67 9.01 3.42
C GLY A 158 22.33 8.41 3.84
N VAL A 159 21.60 9.15 4.66
CA VAL A 159 20.22 8.85 5.02
C VAL A 159 19.36 10.02 4.56
N ASN A 160 18.30 9.72 3.83
CA ASN A 160 17.32 10.72 3.41
C ASN A 160 16.23 10.83 4.47
N LYS A 161 15.91 12.07 4.85
CA LYS A 161 14.87 12.44 5.81
C LYS A 161 13.90 13.39 5.12
N VAL A 162 12.80 12.86 4.62
CA VAL A 162 11.66 13.61 4.05
C VAL A 162 10.71 14.00 5.19
N ASN A 163 10.47 15.29 5.35
CA ASN A 163 9.65 15.83 6.43
C ASN A 163 8.25 16.26 5.95
N LYS A 164 8.12 16.54 4.64
CA LYS A 164 6.87 17.00 4.05
C LYS A 164 6.76 16.61 2.58
N ILE A 165 5.53 16.32 2.15
CA ILE A 165 5.13 16.29 0.74
C ILE A 165 4.04 17.34 0.55
N VAL A 166 4.22 18.22 -0.43
CA VAL A 166 3.20 19.18 -0.87
C VAL A 166 2.59 18.65 -2.15
N VAL A 167 1.29 18.39 -2.11
CA VAL A 167 0.49 17.98 -3.25
C VAL A 167 -0.28 19.18 -3.76
N GLN A 168 -0.22 19.47 -5.06
CA GLN A 168 -0.95 20.58 -5.66
C GLN A 168 -1.62 20.17 -6.97
N CYS A 169 -2.77 20.76 -7.26
CA CYS A 169 -3.38 20.70 -8.58
C CYS A 169 -3.95 22.08 -8.94
N LYS A 170 -3.23 22.84 -9.78
CA LYS A 170 -3.56 24.23 -10.10
C LYS A 170 -4.95 24.39 -10.72
N PRO A 171 -5.38 23.56 -11.70
CA PRO A 171 -6.73 23.67 -12.27
C PRO A 171 -7.86 23.53 -11.23
N LEU A 172 -7.61 22.77 -10.16
CA LEU A 172 -8.59 22.54 -9.09
C LEU A 172 -8.41 23.50 -7.90
N SER A 173 -7.41 24.39 -7.94
CA SER A 173 -6.97 25.16 -6.76
C SER A 173 -6.76 24.29 -5.51
N TYR A 174 -6.34 23.04 -5.73
CA TYR A 174 -6.13 22.05 -4.70
C TYR A 174 -4.71 22.15 -4.15
N GLN A 175 -4.59 22.09 -2.82
CA GLN A 175 -3.31 21.98 -2.13
C GLN A 175 -3.49 21.18 -0.83
N GLN A 176 -2.61 20.21 -0.61
CA GLN A 176 -2.52 19.47 0.64
C GLN A 176 -1.04 19.33 1.04
N GLU A 177 -0.78 19.47 2.34
CA GLU A 177 0.51 19.11 2.92
C GLU A 177 0.37 17.81 3.69
N LEU A 178 1.27 16.86 3.43
CA LEU A 178 1.44 15.63 4.18
C LEU A 178 2.70 15.80 5.02
N LEU A 179 2.57 15.63 6.34
CA LEU A 179 3.66 15.84 7.29
C LEU A 179 4.12 14.49 7.84
N PHE A 180 5.41 14.39 8.11
CA PHE A 180 6.05 13.15 8.54
C PHE A 180 6.92 13.45 9.76
N ASP A 181 6.69 12.73 10.86
CA ASP A 181 7.43 12.96 12.10
C ASP A 181 8.86 12.46 11.97
N GLU A 182 9.04 11.25 11.46
CA GLU A 182 10.35 10.62 11.27
C GLU A 182 10.38 9.83 9.96
N THR A 183 11.35 10.17 9.11
CA THR A 183 11.74 9.32 7.99
C THR A 183 13.25 9.10 7.96
N GLU A 184 13.68 7.87 7.70
CA GLU A 184 15.09 7.54 7.46
C GLU A 184 15.20 6.48 6.37
N THR A 185 15.50 6.89 5.15
CA THR A 185 15.65 5.96 4.03
C THR A 185 17.11 5.91 3.60
N PRO A 186 17.67 4.72 3.29
CA PRO A 186 19.04 4.64 2.82
C PRO A 186 19.20 5.45 1.53
N ASN A 187 20.28 6.23 1.41
CA ASN A 187 20.59 6.97 0.19
C ASN A 187 21.17 6.06 -0.91
N ILE A 188 20.48 4.95 -1.20
CA ILE A 188 20.85 3.97 -2.23
C ILE A 188 20.07 4.20 -3.54
N SER A 189 18.93 4.89 -3.46
CA SER A 189 18.12 5.34 -4.59
C SER A 189 17.97 6.86 -4.55
N GLU A 190 18.96 7.57 -5.08
CA GLU A 190 19.02 9.04 -5.09
C GLU A 190 17.82 9.70 -5.79
N VAL A 191 17.04 8.95 -6.58
CA VAL A 191 16.07 9.55 -7.50
C VAL A 191 14.74 9.91 -6.84
N THR A 192 14.24 9.11 -5.90
CA THR A 192 12.88 9.30 -5.35
C THR A 192 12.80 9.47 -3.85
N TYR A 193 13.91 9.33 -3.11
CA TYR A 193 13.93 9.53 -1.64
C TYR A 193 12.89 8.68 -0.88
N GLY A 194 12.56 7.49 -1.41
CA GLY A 194 11.55 6.60 -0.83
C GLY A 194 10.10 6.92 -1.23
N PHE A 195 9.86 7.97 -2.03
CA PHE A 195 8.55 8.32 -2.56
C PHE A 195 8.14 7.38 -3.70
N ASN A 196 6.88 6.97 -3.70
CA ASN A 196 6.29 6.18 -4.77
C ASN A 196 4.79 6.49 -4.93
N LEU A 197 4.32 6.43 -6.18
CA LEU A 197 2.92 6.52 -6.55
C LEU A 197 2.47 5.17 -7.12
N SER A 198 1.36 4.64 -6.61
CA SER A 198 0.75 3.39 -7.07
C SER A 198 -0.71 3.35 -6.60
N ASP A 199 -1.57 2.62 -7.29
CA ASP A 199 -2.97 2.41 -6.89
C ASP A 199 -3.03 1.24 -5.88
N TRP A 200 -2.97 1.56 -4.59
CA TRP A 200 -2.86 0.57 -3.50
C TRP A 200 -4.21 -0.05 -3.14
N ASN A 201 -5.33 0.62 -3.47
CA ASN A 201 -6.69 0.17 -3.21
C ASN A 201 -7.47 -0.30 -4.44
N PHE A 202 -6.85 -0.26 -5.62
CA PHE A 202 -7.41 -0.66 -6.92
C PHE A 202 -8.65 0.15 -7.34
N ASP A 203 -8.74 1.40 -6.91
CA ASP A 203 -9.86 2.29 -7.24
C ASP A 203 -9.63 3.13 -8.51
N GLY A 204 -8.46 2.97 -9.14
CA GLY A 204 -8.05 3.66 -10.35
C GLY A 204 -7.42 5.03 -10.09
N TYR A 205 -7.17 5.41 -8.83
CA TYR A 205 -6.43 6.62 -8.45
C TYR A 205 -5.05 6.24 -7.90
N SER A 206 -4.03 7.02 -8.26
CA SER A 206 -2.69 6.84 -7.70
C SER A 206 -2.63 7.35 -6.27
N ASP A 207 -2.28 6.46 -5.37
CA ASP A 207 -2.04 6.69 -3.96
C ASP A 207 -0.56 7.01 -3.70
N ILE A 208 -0.26 7.57 -2.53
CA ILE A 208 1.10 7.91 -2.11
C ILE A 208 1.61 6.87 -1.13
N SER A 209 2.83 6.40 -1.34
CA SER A 209 3.60 5.72 -0.31
C SER A 209 4.95 6.39 -0.11
N LEU A 210 5.40 6.46 1.14
CA LEU A 210 6.72 6.98 1.50
C LEU A 210 7.41 6.02 2.45
N TRP A 211 8.64 5.66 2.14
CA TRP A 211 9.45 4.81 3.01
C TRP A 211 9.71 5.52 4.36
N LYS A 212 9.32 4.87 5.45
CA LYS A 212 9.34 5.38 6.83
C LYS A 212 10.71 5.23 7.46
N ASN A 213 11.28 4.05 7.50
CA ASN A 213 12.61 3.84 8.08
C ASN A 213 13.34 2.68 7.42
N VAL A 214 14.64 2.57 7.66
CA VAL A 214 15.40 1.37 7.30
C VAL A 214 14.77 0.21 8.05
N GLY A 215 14.07 -0.67 7.33
CA GLY A 215 13.45 -1.85 7.93
C GLY A 215 14.49 -2.80 8.53
N GLY A 216 14.00 -3.82 9.22
CA GLY A 216 14.84 -4.86 9.84
C GLY A 216 15.52 -5.78 8.83
N THR A 217 15.53 -7.09 9.11
CA THR A 217 16.29 -8.05 8.30
C THR A 217 15.61 -8.34 6.94
N SER A 218 16.26 -7.85 5.88
CA SER A 218 16.25 -8.31 4.47
C SER A 218 15.02 -8.11 3.59
N LEU A 219 13.80 -7.90 4.09
CA LEU A 219 12.63 -7.61 3.24
C LEU A 219 11.64 -6.58 3.81
N ASN A 220 11.66 -6.27 5.10
CA ASN A 220 10.68 -5.32 5.63
C ASN A 220 10.95 -3.93 5.08
N GLU A 221 9.92 -3.29 4.52
CA GLU A 221 9.98 -1.92 4.01
C GLU A 221 8.84 -1.10 4.64
N PRO A 222 8.99 -0.70 5.93
CA PRO A 222 7.96 0.06 6.60
C PRO A 222 7.68 1.35 5.84
N ARG A 223 6.41 1.62 5.55
CA ARG A 223 5.99 2.73 4.71
C ARG A 223 4.80 3.41 5.34
N TYR A 224 4.75 4.72 5.14
CA TYR A 224 3.52 5.46 5.30
C TYR A 224 2.68 5.36 4.03
N TYR A 225 1.35 5.33 4.16
CA TYR A 225 0.42 5.23 3.04
C TYR A 225 -0.67 6.30 3.13
N TRP A 226 -0.89 7.01 2.02
CA TRP A 226 -2.06 7.87 1.87
C TRP A 226 -2.83 7.48 0.62
N LEU A 227 -4.09 7.11 0.84
CA LEU A 227 -5.01 6.77 -0.23
C LEU A 227 -5.78 7.99 -0.69
N TRP A 228 -6.03 8.10 -1.99
CA TRP A 228 -6.90 9.13 -2.54
C TRP A 228 -8.36 8.84 -2.17
N ASP A 229 -8.96 9.70 -1.35
CA ASP A 229 -10.39 9.62 -1.04
C ASP A 229 -11.17 10.45 -2.06
N ASN A 230 -11.87 9.76 -2.98
CA ASN A 230 -12.64 10.42 -4.03
C ASN A 230 -13.84 11.22 -3.49
N GLU A 231 -14.42 10.85 -2.35
CA GLU A 231 -15.54 11.60 -1.76
C GLU A 231 -15.07 12.88 -1.08
N LYS A 232 -13.90 12.82 -0.42
CA LYS A 232 -13.30 13.96 0.28
C LYS A 232 -12.38 14.79 -0.62
N HIS A 233 -12.08 14.31 -1.82
CA HIS A 233 -11.13 14.88 -2.78
C HIS A 233 -9.77 15.22 -2.15
N ARG A 234 -9.21 14.29 -1.37
CA ARG A 234 -7.92 14.48 -0.68
C ARG A 234 -7.24 13.16 -0.36
N TYR A 235 -5.95 13.21 -0.09
CA TYR A 235 -5.21 12.09 0.45
C TYR A 235 -5.53 11.88 1.94
N VAL A 236 -5.76 10.62 2.34
CA VAL A 236 -6.10 10.19 3.70
C VAL A 236 -5.17 9.06 4.11
N GLU A 237 -4.62 9.14 5.32
CA GLU A 237 -3.74 8.12 5.91
C GLU A 237 -4.42 6.75 5.97
N ASN A 238 -3.66 5.70 5.70
CA ASN A 238 -4.12 4.32 5.80
C ASN A 238 -3.20 3.50 6.71
N ASN A 239 -3.54 3.51 8.00
CA ASN A 239 -2.78 2.80 9.02
C ASN A 239 -2.78 1.27 8.84
N ASP A 240 -3.80 0.69 8.19
CA ASP A 240 -3.86 -0.75 7.98
C ASP A 240 -2.72 -1.24 7.06
N LEU A 241 -2.43 -0.50 5.99
CA LEU A 241 -1.28 -0.77 5.11
C LEU A 241 0.06 -0.50 5.81
N GLU A 242 0.12 0.55 6.63
CA GLU A 242 1.31 0.87 7.42
C GLU A 242 1.65 -0.31 8.34
N ASP A 243 0.69 -0.78 9.14
CA ASP A 243 0.84 -1.88 10.09
C ASP A 243 1.33 -3.17 9.42
N ILE A 244 0.83 -3.49 8.22
CA ILE A 244 1.29 -4.66 7.46
C ILE A 244 2.75 -4.45 7.00
N SER A 245 3.08 -3.27 6.48
CA SER A 245 4.42 -2.96 5.95
C SER A 245 5.53 -2.95 7.01
N GLU A 246 5.19 -2.76 8.29
CA GLU A 246 6.15 -2.86 9.40
C GLU A 246 6.80 -4.26 9.47
N THR A 247 6.09 -5.30 9.02
CA THR A 247 6.52 -6.70 9.12
C THR A 247 6.72 -7.42 7.78
N ALA A 248 6.42 -6.75 6.67
CA ALA A 248 6.42 -7.36 5.34
C ALA A 248 6.78 -6.36 4.23
N TYR A 249 7.26 -6.90 3.11
CA TYR A 249 7.33 -6.18 1.84
C TYR A 249 5.98 -6.25 1.13
N LEU A 250 5.39 -5.11 0.78
CA LEU A 250 4.12 -5.04 0.06
C LEU A 250 4.33 -4.95 -1.45
N GLU A 251 3.63 -5.82 -2.19
CA GLU A 251 3.65 -5.90 -3.66
C GLU A 251 2.24 -5.89 -4.22
N ILE A 252 2.00 -5.08 -5.26
CA ILE A 252 0.73 -5.00 -5.96
C ILE A 252 0.68 -6.02 -7.10
N LYS A 253 -0.31 -6.91 -7.08
CA LYS A 253 -0.68 -7.78 -8.21
C LYS A 253 -1.88 -7.18 -8.93
N ALA A 254 -1.62 -6.20 -9.79
CA ALA A 254 -2.65 -5.39 -10.44
C ALA A 254 -3.69 -6.21 -11.22
N GLY A 255 -3.27 -7.30 -11.89
CA GLY A 255 -4.18 -8.16 -12.65
C GLY A 255 -5.22 -8.89 -11.78
N ASP A 256 -4.88 -9.16 -10.52
CA ASP A 256 -5.70 -9.92 -9.58
C ASP A 256 -6.38 -9.01 -8.53
N GLN A 257 -6.17 -7.69 -8.60
CA GLN A 257 -6.60 -6.72 -7.58
C GLN A 257 -6.24 -7.18 -6.16
N GLN A 258 -5.02 -7.68 -6.03
CA GLN A 258 -4.53 -8.32 -4.82
C GLN A 258 -3.24 -7.64 -4.35
N LEU A 259 -3.12 -7.46 -3.04
CA LEU A 259 -1.89 -7.04 -2.40
C LEU A 259 -1.23 -8.27 -1.78
N THR A 260 0.04 -8.50 -2.07
CA THR A 260 0.82 -9.56 -1.43
C THR A 260 1.80 -8.93 -0.43
N ALA A 261 1.77 -9.41 0.80
CA ALA A 261 2.76 -9.11 1.83
C ALA A 261 3.75 -10.27 1.94
N ASN A 262 5.03 -9.99 1.72
CA ASN A 262 6.10 -10.97 1.73
C ASN A 262 6.98 -10.79 2.98
N SER A 263 7.04 -11.81 3.83
CA SER A 263 7.87 -11.82 5.03
C SER A 263 8.84 -13.00 5.01
N ARG A 264 10.03 -12.79 5.59
CA ARG A 264 11.02 -13.86 5.81
C ARG A 264 10.89 -14.44 7.21
N LYS A 265 11.16 -15.74 7.31
CA LYS A 265 11.33 -16.46 8.57
C LYS A 265 12.73 -17.04 8.64
N THR A 266 13.24 -17.31 9.84
CA THR A 266 14.58 -17.88 10.04
C THR A 266 14.81 -19.14 9.20
N ASN A 267 13.80 -20.02 9.11
CA ASN A 267 13.83 -21.25 8.32
C ASN A 267 12.68 -21.30 7.31
N GLY A 268 12.39 -20.19 6.63
CA GLY A 268 11.24 -20.20 5.73
C GLY A 268 10.86 -18.85 5.15
N TYR A 269 9.66 -18.83 4.58
CA TYR A 269 9.00 -17.60 4.15
C TYR A 269 7.53 -17.67 4.54
N TYR A 270 6.92 -16.50 4.61
CA TYR A 270 5.52 -16.34 4.92
C TYR A 270 4.94 -15.30 3.96
N HIS A 271 3.94 -15.71 3.20
CA HIS A 271 3.23 -14.83 2.27
C HIS A 271 1.81 -14.65 2.74
N GLU A 272 1.32 -13.43 2.63
CA GLU A 272 -0.07 -13.09 2.89
C GLU A 272 -0.63 -12.38 1.68
N ASP A 273 -1.84 -12.75 1.31
CA ASP A 273 -2.56 -12.18 0.18
C ASP A 273 -3.81 -11.48 0.73
N TYR A 274 -3.91 -10.20 0.43
CA TYR A 274 -4.98 -9.32 0.88
C TYR A 274 -5.80 -8.83 -0.31
N VAL A 275 -7.08 -8.62 -0.06
CA VAL A 275 -8.05 -8.06 -1.02
C VAL A 275 -8.80 -6.90 -0.38
N TRP A 276 -9.27 -5.97 -1.20
CA TRP A 276 -10.13 -4.88 -0.73
C TRP A 276 -11.60 -5.31 -0.73
N GLN A 277 -12.27 -5.17 0.41
CA GLN A 277 -13.70 -5.46 0.59
C GLN A 277 -14.33 -4.36 1.44
N ASP A 278 -15.39 -3.74 0.93
CA ASP A 278 -16.13 -2.67 1.63
C ASP A 278 -15.23 -1.53 2.15
N GLY A 279 -14.25 -1.13 1.32
CA GLY A 279 -13.30 -0.06 1.65
C GLY A 279 -12.25 -0.43 2.70
N LYS A 280 -12.11 -1.71 3.02
CA LYS A 280 -11.12 -2.23 3.98
C LYS A 280 -10.25 -3.29 3.35
N ILE A 281 -9.01 -3.35 3.80
CA ILE A 281 -8.11 -4.44 3.44
C ILE A 281 -8.44 -5.68 4.28
N VAL A 282 -8.53 -6.83 3.61
CA VAL A 282 -8.97 -8.09 4.22
C VAL A 282 -8.00 -9.19 3.83
N LEU A 283 -7.41 -9.86 4.83
CA LEU A 283 -6.59 -11.05 4.61
C LEU A 283 -7.42 -12.15 3.97
N ALA A 284 -7.04 -12.58 2.77
CA ALA A 284 -7.73 -13.60 1.98
C ALA A 284 -7.03 -14.96 2.05
N ARG A 285 -5.70 -14.96 2.07
CA ARG A 285 -4.89 -16.18 2.01
C ARG A 285 -3.55 -16.00 2.71
N THR A 286 -3.06 -17.07 3.32
CA THR A 286 -1.70 -17.14 3.87
C THR A 286 -1.00 -18.39 3.35
N GLU A 287 0.30 -18.29 3.08
CA GLU A 287 1.17 -19.41 2.77
C GLU A 287 2.36 -19.40 3.73
N ASP A 288 2.45 -20.41 4.57
CA ASP A 288 3.54 -20.59 5.53
C ASP A 288 4.42 -21.75 5.07
N ALA A 289 5.66 -21.42 4.67
CA ALA A 289 6.62 -22.39 4.18
C ALA A 289 7.79 -22.53 5.16
N THR A 290 8.01 -23.74 5.66
CA THR A 290 9.13 -24.07 6.55
C THR A 290 10.11 -24.99 5.82
N PHE A 291 11.37 -24.56 5.74
CA PHE A 291 12.47 -25.37 5.25
C PHE A 291 12.79 -26.48 6.24
N GLU A 292 12.73 -27.71 5.77
CA GLU A 292 13.03 -28.90 6.57
C GLU A 292 14.51 -29.26 6.45
N GLY A 293 15.03 -29.98 7.45
CA GLY A 293 16.37 -30.55 7.38
C GLY A 293 16.52 -31.50 6.20
N PRO A 294 17.75 -31.82 5.78
CA PRO A 294 17.96 -32.82 4.75
C PRO A 294 17.34 -34.16 5.18
N THR A 295 16.55 -34.77 4.31
CA THR A 295 16.01 -36.11 4.58
C THR A 295 17.11 -37.16 4.51
N GLU A 296 17.14 -38.11 5.45
CA GLU A 296 18.20 -39.13 5.53
C GLU A 296 18.30 -39.96 4.23
N SER A 297 17.19 -40.14 3.52
CA SER A 297 17.11 -40.98 2.32
C SER A 297 17.59 -40.29 1.04
N THR A 298 17.50 -38.95 0.93
CA THR A 298 17.81 -38.23 -0.33
C THR A 298 18.88 -37.17 -0.19
N GLY A 299 19.18 -36.71 1.04
CA GLY A 299 20.05 -35.56 1.29
C GLY A 299 19.50 -34.22 0.81
N LYS A 300 18.30 -34.19 0.20
CA LYS A 300 17.63 -32.96 -0.23
C LYS A 300 16.88 -32.32 0.93
N ARG A 301 16.81 -30.99 0.93
CA ARG A 301 16.00 -30.21 1.86
C ARG A 301 14.57 -30.17 1.36
N GLY A 302 13.64 -30.68 2.15
CA GLY A 302 12.22 -30.53 1.90
C GLY A 302 11.71 -29.14 2.30
N VAL A 303 10.52 -28.79 1.83
CA VAL A 303 9.76 -27.63 2.29
C VAL A 303 8.37 -28.10 2.69
N HIS A 304 7.99 -27.85 3.95
CA HIS A 304 6.63 -28.04 4.44
C HIS A 304 5.84 -26.77 4.19
N ILE A 305 4.70 -26.86 3.49
CA ILE A 305 3.88 -25.71 3.11
C ILE A 305 2.47 -25.90 3.67
N ILE A 306 2.00 -24.91 4.42
CA ILE A 306 0.62 -24.79 4.89
C ILE A 306 -0.03 -23.59 4.22
N VAL A 307 -1.12 -23.83 3.48
CA VAL A 307 -1.94 -22.77 2.89
C VAL A 307 -3.24 -22.65 3.68
N LYS A 308 -3.58 -21.44 4.08
CA LYS A 308 -4.89 -21.10 4.65
C LYS A 308 -5.60 -20.11 3.76
N GLU A 309 -6.90 -20.30 3.58
CA GLU A 309 -7.76 -19.42 2.79
C GLU A 309 -8.96 -19.00 3.64
N ARG A 310 -9.47 -17.80 3.40
CA ARG A 310 -10.65 -17.26 4.09
C ARG A 310 -11.92 -17.86 3.50
N ILE A 311 -12.62 -18.66 4.29
CA ILE A 311 -13.88 -19.32 3.92
C ILE A 311 -14.91 -19.00 5.00
N ASP A 312 -16.02 -18.37 4.60
CA ASP A 312 -17.07 -17.87 5.51
C ASP A 312 -16.53 -16.91 6.57
N GLY A 313 -15.60 -16.04 6.17
CA GLY A 313 -15.00 -15.04 7.05
C GLY A 313 -13.92 -15.55 8.00
N VAL A 314 -13.58 -16.85 7.97
CA VAL A 314 -12.59 -17.47 8.85
C VAL A 314 -11.46 -18.10 8.03
N MET A 315 -10.22 -17.96 8.49
CA MET A 315 -9.07 -18.64 7.88
C MET A 315 -9.10 -20.14 8.17
N LYS A 316 -9.14 -20.97 7.12
CA LYS A 316 -9.15 -22.44 7.21
C LYS A 316 -7.96 -23.01 6.45
N VAL A 317 -7.32 -24.06 6.97
CA VAL A 317 -6.27 -24.79 6.24
C VAL A 317 -6.91 -25.49 5.05
N THR A 318 -6.43 -25.18 3.84
CA THR A 318 -6.92 -25.81 2.60
C THR A 318 -5.87 -26.69 1.94
N LYS A 319 -4.59 -26.48 2.25
CA LYS A 319 -3.48 -27.34 1.80
C LYS A 319 -2.44 -27.49 2.91
N ASP A 320 -1.91 -28.70 3.03
CA ASP A 320 -0.84 -29.09 3.94
C ASP A 320 -0.03 -30.18 3.23
N TYR A 321 1.18 -29.85 2.77
CA TYR A 321 1.98 -30.76 1.96
C TYR A 321 3.49 -30.48 2.06
N HIS A 322 4.28 -31.49 1.68
CA HIS A 322 5.74 -31.40 1.57
C HIS A 322 6.16 -31.33 0.10
N LYS A 323 7.23 -30.58 -0.18
CA LYS A 323 7.86 -30.46 -1.51
C LYS A 323 9.36 -30.74 -1.40
N ASP A 324 9.87 -31.60 -2.28
CA ASP A 324 11.30 -31.94 -2.41
C ASP A 324 12.10 -30.95 -3.28
#